data_AF-A0A832IRR5-F1
#
_entry.id   AF-A0A832IRR5-F1
#
_cell.length_a   1.000
_cell.length_b   1.000
_cell.length_c   1.000
_cell.angle_alpha   90.00
_cell.angle_beta   90.00
_cell.angle_gamma   90.00
#
_symmetry.space_group_name_H-M   'P 1'
#
loop_
_entity.id
_entity.type
_entity.pdbx_description
1 polymer ?
#
loop_
_entity_poly.entity_id
_entity_poly.type
_entity_poly.pdbx_seq_one_letter_code
_entity_poly.pdbx_strand_id
1 'polypeptide(L)'
;MFEVKYKDILGRIGKLLTRNGTLETPAFLPVVNPRKFIVKPSEIYEMGFRALITNSYILYQIFGHKGDVELHSLYEYPGIIFTDSGGFQILKYGQVEVSSLEILRFQERIGTDVGTILDIPTGYTRSREEAELTVKETLDRAREACVNIENRDMIWMGPIQGGIFLDLVSESARQISEMPFQILALGSPVELMENYKFSELIDMMAAAKLSADPSKPIHLFGAGHPMLFAIAVAMGYDTFDSASYALFAREGRYMTNRGTCKISEMSYLPCSCPICSKRSLREMQEMKAEELEKELALHNLYIIKKEIEEVKEAVVEGRLWDLIEVRARTHPALFAAFLKMLRYSEQIERYSPTVKSRGVYIFDKTSLKRPEIVSFRRKTSKYIMDSNSAGLVIVVLRPWWSISRITKTTAEIFVESVKRKRILLVFKPPIGVVPWQTLSSYPNDRVIYPGDKLSIKRFARENINQLQKILKGYKGEVEIRSLTDGPYERRVRSALERVIKGYRKGEELG
;
A
#
# COMPACT_ATOMS: atom_id res chain seq x y z
N MET A 1 1.38 21.75 -6.05
CA MET A 1 2.72 21.23 -5.65
C MET A 1 2.53 20.07 -4.69
N PHE A 2 3.26 18.95 -4.84
CA PHE A 2 3.26 17.83 -3.91
C PHE A 2 4.68 17.55 -3.39
N GLU A 3 4.87 17.60 -2.08
CA GLU A 3 6.18 17.41 -1.43
C GLU A 3 6.12 16.19 -0.50
N VAL A 4 7.04 15.23 -0.64
CA VAL A 4 7.12 14.06 0.22
C VAL A 4 7.99 14.37 1.44
N LYS A 5 7.45 14.16 2.65
CA LYS A 5 8.13 14.36 3.93
C LYS A 5 8.71 13.08 4.53
N TYR A 6 7.89 12.03 4.58
CA TYR A 6 8.28 10.73 5.11
C TYR A 6 7.93 9.65 4.12
N LYS A 7 8.69 8.55 4.17
CA LYS A 7 8.49 7.41 3.28
C LYS A 7 8.77 6.13 4.02
N ASP A 8 7.91 5.14 3.81
CA ASP A 8 8.17 3.76 4.15
C ASP A 8 7.55 2.85 3.08
N ILE A 9 8.29 1.86 2.58
CA ILE A 9 7.85 1.03 1.46
C ILE A 9 7.57 1.93 0.24
N LEU A 10 6.39 1.87 -0.37
CA LEU A 10 5.92 2.83 -1.37
C LEU A 10 5.07 3.93 -0.74
N GLY A 11 4.68 3.78 0.53
CA GLY A 11 3.85 4.71 1.27
C GLY A 11 4.60 6.00 1.59
N ARG A 12 3.86 7.10 1.58
CA ARG A 12 4.42 8.44 1.72
C ARG A 12 3.51 9.30 2.56
N ILE A 13 4.11 10.10 3.42
CA ILE A 13 3.46 11.28 3.97
C ILE A 13 3.92 12.45 3.14
N GLY A 14 2.99 13.14 2.50
CA GLY A 14 3.29 14.30 1.69
C GLY A 14 2.38 15.48 1.98
N LYS A 15 2.72 16.63 1.42
CA LYS A 15 1.94 17.85 1.46
C LYS A 15 1.50 18.21 0.05
N LEU A 16 0.19 18.22 -0.18
CA LEU A 16 -0.44 18.69 -1.40
C LEU A 16 -0.92 20.14 -1.18
N LEU A 17 -0.29 21.09 -1.84
CA LEU A 17 -0.70 22.50 -1.80
C LEU A 17 -1.83 22.73 -2.81
N THR A 18 -2.93 23.28 -2.33
CA THR A 18 -4.14 23.67 -3.08
C THR A 18 -4.45 25.15 -2.84
N ARG A 19 -5.40 25.74 -3.57
CA ARG A 19 -5.81 27.14 -3.35
C ARG A 19 -6.36 27.40 -1.94
N ASN A 20 -7.12 26.46 -1.38
CA ASN A 20 -7.78 26.59 -0.08
C ASN A 20 -7.05 25.82 1.04
N GLY A 21 -5.72 25.67 0.92
CA GLY A 21 -4.87 25.16 1.98
C GLY A 21 -3.98 24.00 1.57
N THR A 22 -3.38 23.34 2.56
CA THR A 22 -2.47 22.21 2.36
C THR A 22 -3.08 20.94 2.92
N LEU A 23 -3.19 19.90 2.09
CA LEU A 23 -3.60 18.56 2.49
C LEU A 23 -2.38 17.70 2.82
N GLU A 24 -2.34 17.11 4.01
CA GLU A 24 -1.33 16.12 4.36
C GLU A 24 -1.81 14.70 4.02
N THR A 25 -1.08 14.00 3.15
CA THR A 25 -1.33 12.61 2.76
C THR A 25 -0.61 11.62 3.70
N PRO A 26 -1.04 10.35 3.81
CA PRO A 26 -2.26 9.78 3.24
C PRO A 26 -3.52 10.41 3.84
N ALA A 27 -4.55 10.69 3.03
CA ALA A 27 -5.78 11.32 3.51
C ALA A 27 -7.04 10.56 3.07
N PHE A 28 -8.01 10.45 3.98
CA PHE A 28 -9.35 10.00 3.63
C PHE A 28 -10.26 11.22 3.43
N LEU A 29 -11.07 11.17 2.38
CA LEU A 29 -12.02 12.19 1.97
C LEU A 29 -13.43 11.63 2.12
N PRO A 30 -14.18 12.02 3.16
CA PRO A 30 -15.57 11.62 3.30
C PRO A 30 -16.39 12.07 2.07
N VAL A 31 -17.13 11.15 1.45
CA VAL A 31 -18.03 11.50 0.36
C VAL A 31 -19.29 12.15 0.93
N VAL A 32 -19.54 13.40 0.58
CA VAL A 32 -20.73 14.16 0.96
C VAL A 32 -21.75 14.13 -0.17
N ASN A 33 -22.95 13.63 0.13
CA ASN A 33 -24.07 13.68 -0.81
C ASN A 33 -24.75 15.06 -0.77
N PRO A 34 -24.79 15.82 -1.88
CA PRO A 34 -25.41 17.15 -1.92
C PRO A 34 -26.89 17.20 -1.54
N ARG A 35 -27.62 16.06 -1.65
CA ARG A 35 -29.06 15.99 -1.41
C ARG A 35 -29.45 15.73 0.04
N LYS A 36 -28.58 15.06 0.81
CA LYS A 36 -28.86 14.71 2.21
C LYS A 36 -27.55 14.55 2.98
N PHE A 37 -27.35 15.41 3.97
CA PHE A 37 -26.22 15.31 4.91
C PHE A 37 -26.62 14.46 6.10
N ILE A 38 -26.01 13.27 6.24
CA ILE A 38 -26.11 12.47 7.48
C ILE A 38 -25.23 13.10 8.57
N VAL A 39 -24.02 13.50 8.18
CA VAL A 39 -23.10 14.31 8.99
C VAL A 39 -22.87 15.60 8.21
N LYS A 40 -23.03 16.76 8.85
CA LYS A 40 -22.81 18.03 8.17
C LYS A 40 -21.33 18.18 7.79
N PRO A 41 -20.99 18.85 6.67
CA PRO A 41 -19.59 19.10 6.31
C PRO A 41 -18.81 19.86 7.39
N SER A 42 -19.45 20.82 8.08
CA SER A 42 -18.86 21.52 9.23
C SER A 42 -18.49 20.56 10.37
N GLU A 43 -19.36 19.61 10.73
CA GLU A 43 -19.05 18.55 11.70
C GLU A 43 -17.87 17.67 11.21
N ILE A 44 -17.82 17.34 9.92
CA ILE A 44 -16.69 16.60 9.31
C ILE A 44 -15.37 17.38 9.47
N TYR A 45 -15.40 18.71 9.30
CA TYR A 45 -14.23 19.56 9.51
C TYR A 45 -13.76 19.58 10.97
N GLU A 46 -14.70 19.69 11.91
CA GLU A 46 -14.45 19.68 13.35
C GLU A 46 -13.82 18.35 13.81
N MET A 47 -14.20 17.24 13.19
CA MET A 47 -13.59 15.93 13.41
C MET A 47 -12.13 15.84 12.93
N GLY A 48 -11.66 16.84 12.17
CA GLY A 48 -10.28 16.95 11.69
C GLY A 48 -10.07 16.47 10.26
N PHE A 49 -11.12 16.14 9.52
CA PHE A 49 -10.99 15.90 8.07
C PHE A 49 -10.80 17.25 7.39
N ARG A 50 -9.61 17.45 6.80
CA ARG A 50 -9.23 18.70 6.11
C ARG A 50 -9.53 18.67 4.61
N ALA A 51 -10.04 17.54 4.11
CA ALA A 51 -10.63 17.45 2.79
C ALA A 51 -11.88 16.57 2.81
N LEU A 52 -12.80 16.84 1.89
CA LEU A 52 -13.94 16.00 1.56
C LEU A 52 -14.07 15.89 0.03
N ILE A 53 -14.90 14.96 -0.45
CA ILE A 53 -15.27 14.88 -1.86
C ILE A 53 -16.78 14.92 -2.02
N THR A 54 -17.26 15.53 -3.10
CA THR A 54 -18.66 15.46 -3.49
C THR A 54 -18.79 15.16 -4.99
N ASN A 55 -20.01 14.94 -5.45
CA ASN A 55 -20.29 14.58 -6.83
C ASN A 55 -20.81 15.80 -7.60
N SER A 56 -19.98 16.29 -8.53
CA SER A 56 -20.29 17.48 -9.34
C SER A 56 -21.46 17.24 -10.30
N TYR A 57 -21.68 16.01 -10.77
CA TYR A 57 -22.83 15.69 -11.61
C TYR A 57 -24.16 15.87 -10.86
N ILE A 58 -24.25 15.40 -9.61
CA ILE A 58 -25.43 15.63 -8.76
C ILE A 58 -25.63 17.13 -8.51
N LEU A 59 -24.54 17.88 -8.25
CA LEU A 59 -24.61 19.33 -8.10
C LEU A 59 -25.07 20.02 -9.40
N TYR A 60 -24.62 19.55 -10.55
CA TYR A 60 -25.02 20.06 -11.87
C TYR A 60 -26.52 19.84 -12.10
N GLN A 61 -27.07 18.68 -11.72
CA GLN A 61 -28.52 18.44 -11.80
C GLN A 61 -29.34 19.41 -10.92
N ILE A 62 -28.79 19.86 -9.79
CA ILE A 62 -29.50 20.74 -8.85
C ILE A 62 -29.35 22.22 -9.25
N PHE A 63 -28.15 22.60 -9.70
CA PHE A 63 -27.70 23.99 -9.81
C PHE A 63 -27.12 24.39 -11.17
N GLY A 64 -26.95 23.44 -12.10
CA GLY A 64 -26.24 23.64 -13.38
C GLY A 64 -26.76 24.81 -14.22
N HIS A 65 -28.06 25.09 -14.12
CA HIS A 65 -28.74 26.20 -14.80
C HIS A 65 -29.01 27.43 -13.91
N LYS A 66 -28.59 27.42 -12.64
CA LYS A 66 -28.99 28.42 -11.61
C LYS A 66 -27.90 29.44 -11.24
N GLY A 67 -26.80 29.52 -12.00
CA GLY A 67 -25.86 30.65 -11.99
C GLY A 67 -24.88 30.76 -10.81
N ASP A 68 -25.32 30.64 -9.55
CA ASP A 68 -24.62 31.29 -8.43
C ASP A 68 -24.28 30.37 -7.24
N VAL A 69 -23.72 29.18 -7.49
CA VAL A 69 -23.31 28.28 -6.38
C VAL A 69 -21.80 28.28 -6.20
N GLU A 70 -21.35 28.71 -5.03
CA GLU A 70 -19.98 28.57 -4.55
C GLU A 70 -19.92 27.43 -3.53
N LEU A 71 -19.04 26.46 -3.75
CA LEU A 71 -19.05 25.16 -3.09
C LEU A 71 -18.67 25.21 -1.61
N HIS A 72 -17.72 26.06 -1.23
CA HIS A 72 -17.31 26.22 0.18
C HIS A 72 -18.41 26.86 1.01
N SER A 73 -19.10 27.85 0.45
CA SER A 73 -20.25 28.53 1.06
C SER A 73 -21.44 27.58 1.17
N LEU A 74 -21.71 26.77 0.14
CA LEU A 74 -22.79 25.77 0.16
C LEU A 74 -22.62 24.75 1.30
N TYR A 75 -21.39 24.33 1.58
CA TYR A 75 -21.10 23.33 2.60
C TYR A 75 -20.68 23.90 3.94
N GLU A 76 -20.49 25.22 4.05
CA GLU A 76 -19.88 25.86 5.23
C GLU A 76 -18.57 25.15 5.63
N TYR A 77 -17.78 24.76 4.61
CA TYR A 77 -16.61 23.91 4.79
C TYR A 77 -15.32 24.67 4.42
N PRO A 78 -14.50 25.04 5.41
CA PRO A 78 -13.28 25.83 5.17
C PRO A 78 -12.08 24.98 4.72
N GLY A 79 -12.22 23.65 4.66
CA GLY A 79 -11.18 22.75 4.17
C GLY A 79 -11.24 22.58 2.65
N ILE A 80 -10.48 21.62 2.14
CA ILE A 80 -10.31 21.38 0.70
C ILE A 80 -11.45 20.53 0.14
N ILE A 81 -12.07 20.94 -0.96
CA ILE A 81 -13.19 20.24 -1.57
C ILE A 81 -12.80 19.62 -2.92
N PHE A 82 -12.85 18.29 -2.97
CA PHE A 82 -12.69 17.51 -4.18
C PHE A 82 -14.06 17.35 -4.87
N THR A 83 -14.07 17.25 -6.19
CA THR A 83 -15.26 16.82 -6.93
C THR A 83 -14.98 15.64 -7.86
N ASP A 84 -15.84 14.62 -7.74
CA ASP A 84 -16.01 13.56 -8.73
C ASP A 84 -16.88 14.09 -9.88
N SER A 85 -16.53 13.74 -11.12
CA SER A 85 -17.22 14.13 -12.35
C SER A 85 -18.51 13.36 -12.59
N GLY A 86 -18.72 12.25 -11.87
CA GLY A 86 -19.90 11.40 -12.02
C GLY A 86 -19.70 10.16 -12.87
N GLY A 87 -18.45 9.75 -13.11
CA GLY A 87 -18.14 8.48 -13.78
C GLY A 87 -18.83 7.29 -13.09
N PHE A 88 -18.98 7.32 -11.76
CA PHE A 88 -19.71 6.29 -11.03
C PHE A 88 -21.20 6.17 -11.43
N GLN A 89 -21.85 7.27 -11.82
CA GLN A 89 -23.22 7.22 -12.34
C GLN A 89 -23.26 6.57 -13.73
N ILE A 90 -22.24 6.77 -14.57
CA ILE A 90 -22.11 6.04 -15.85
C ILE A 90 -22.01 4.54 -15.57
N LEU A 91 -21.16 4.13 -14.62
CA LEU A 91 -21.02 2.72 -14.26
C LEU A 91 -22.32 2.09 -13.75
N LYS A 92 -23.13 2.84 -12.98
CA LYS A 92 -24.39 2.33 -12.41
C LYS A 92 -25.61 2.42 -13.34
N TYR A 93 -25.69 3.44 -14.17
CA TYR A 93 -26.89 3.78 -14.93
C TYR A 93 -26.67 3.82 -16.45
N GLY A 94 -25.45 3.56 -16.93
CA GLY A 94 -25.07 3.48 -18.33
C GLY A 94 -24.78 4.83 -19.01
N GLN A 95 -25.36 5.93 -18.53
CA GLN A 95 -25.17 7.26 -19.13
C GLN A 95 -25.32 8.38 -18.11
N VAL A 96 -24.74 9.54 -18.43
CA VAL A 96 -24.97 10.83 -17.76
C VAL A 96 -25.42 11.85 -18.81
N GLU A 97 -26.37 12.70 -18.45
CA GLU A 97 -26.92 13.74 -19.35
C GLU A 97 -26.10 15.04 -19.22
N VAL A 98 -24.77 14.93 -19.33
CA VAL A 98 -23.84 16.06 -19.33
C VAL A 98 -22.60 15.70 -20.16
N SER A 99 -22.11 16.63 -20.96
CA SER A 99 -20.85 16.44 -21.69
C SER A 99 -19.62 16.57 -20.78
N SER A 100 -18.49 16.00 -21.23
CA SER A 100 -17.18 16.15 -20.58
C SER A 100 -16.81 17.62 -20.34
N LEU A 101 -17.07 18.47 -21.34
CA LEU A 101 -16.76 19.90 -21.27
C LEU A 101 -17.69 20.65 -20.31
N GLU A 102 -18.99 20.39 -20.35
CA GLU A 102 -19.95 21.07 -19.46
C GLU A 102 -19.64 20.80 -17.98
N ILE A 103 -19.34 19.55 -17.62
CA ILE A 103 -19.03 19.20 -16.22
C ILE A 103 -17.66 19.75 -15.79
N LEU A 104 -16.69 19.83 -16.71
CA LEU A 104 -15.40 20.46 -16.46
C LEU A 104 -15.59 21.94 -16.14
N ARG A 105 -16.33 22.67 -16.98
CA ARG A 105 -16.63 24.09 -16.76
C ARG A 105 -17.46 24.33 -15.52
N PHE A 106 -18.37 23.42 -15.20
CA PHE A 106 -19.16 23.50 -13.99
C PHE A 106 -18.28 23.41 -12.73
N GLN A 107 -17.33 22.46 -12.68
CA GLN A 107 -16.40 22.31 -11.55
C GLN A 107 -15.52 23.57 -11.37
N GLU A 108 -15.02 24.17 -12.45
CA GLU A 108 -14.29 25.45 -12.39
C GLU A 108 -15.15 26.57 -11.79
N ARG A 109 -16.41 26.66 -12.25
CA ARG A 109 -17.36 27.71 -11.87
C ARG A 109 -17.78 27.63 -10.40
N ILE A 110 -18.00 26.43 -9.86
CA ILE A 110 -18.46 26.28 -8.47
C ILE A 110 -17.33 26.40 -7.42
N GLY A 111 -16.07 26.59 -7.85
CA GLY A 111 -14.96 26.78 -6.92
C GLY A 111 -14.32 25.49 -6.39
N THR A 112 -14.42 24.36 -7.11
CA THR A 112 -13.78 23.08 -6.72
C THR A 112 -12.26 23.22 -6.53
N ASP A 113 -11.68 22.77 -5.42
CA ASP A 113 -10.21 22.77 -5.25
C ASP A 113 -9.48 21.73 -6.11
N VAL A 114 -10.02 20.51 -6.12
CA VAL A 114 -9.47 19.36 -6.83
C VAL A 114 -10.56 18.67 -7.65
N GLY A 115 -10.54 18.86 -8.96
CA GLY A 115 -11.55 18.29 -9.86
C GLY A 115 -11.11 16.99 -10.50
N THR A 116 -12.08 16.21 -10.95
CA THR A 116 -11.86 15.01 -11.77
C THR A 116 -12.43 15.28 -13.16
N ILE A 117 -11.71 14.87 -14.20
CA ILE A 117 -12.32 14.86 -15.55
C ILE A 117 -13.38 13.76 -15.63
N LEU A 118 -14.30 13.87 -16.59
CA LEU A 118 -15.30 12.82 -16.82
C LEU A 118 -14.68 11.62 -17.54
N ASP A 119 -14.36 10.56 -16.81
CA ASP A 119 -13.88 9.30 -17.36
C ASP A 119 -15.01 8.29 -17.59
N ILE A 120 -14.67 7.17 -18.24
CA ILE A 120 -15.55 6.01 -18.37
C ILE A 120 -14.99 4.88 -17.51
N PRO A 121 -15.62 4.56 -16.36
CA PRO A 121 -15.16 3.44 -15.55
C PRO A 121 -15.28 2.13 -16.31
N THR A 122 -14.17 1.39 -16.40
CA THR A 122 -14.14 0.04 -16.96
C THR A 122 -14.99 -0.96 -16.15
N GLY A 123 -15.15 -0.71 -14.85
CA GLY A 123 -15.83 -1.64 -13.94
C GLY A 123 -15.13 -3.00 -13.84
N TYR A 124 -15.89 -4.02 -13.45
CA TYR A 124 -15.44 -5.41 -13.39
C TYR A 124 -15.78 -6.22 -14.66
N THR A 125 -15.59 -5.65 -15.85
CA THR A 125 -15.82 -6.36 -17.11
C THR A 125 -14.81 -7.50 -17.33
N ARG A 126 -15.27 -8.56 -18.02
CA ARG A 126 -14.43 -9.65 -18.53
C ARG A 126 -14.13 -9.50 -20.02
N SER A 127 -14.68 -8.49 -20.69
CA SER A 127 -14.43 -8.19 -22.10
C SER A 127 -13.22 -7.29 -22.25
N ARG A 128 -12.17 -7.78 -22.94
CA ARG A 128 -10.99 -6.97 -23.23
C ARG A 128 -11.32 -5.81 -24.18
N GLU A 129 -12.18 -6.06 -25.16
CA GLU A 129 -12.63 -5.04 -26.12
C GLU A 129 -13.35 -3.88 -25.41
N GLU A 130 -14.24 -4.20 -24.47
CA GLU A 130 -14.91 -3.17 -23.65
C GLU A 130 -13.91 -2.36 -22.82
N ALA A 131 -12.96 -3.04 -22.18
CA ALA A 131 -11.90 -2.35 -21.42
C ALA A 131 -11.06 -1.42 -22.30
N GLU A 132 -10.66 -1.85 -23.51
CA GLU A 132 -9.94 -1.01 -24.47
C GLU A 132 -10.75 0.23 -24.89
N LEU A 133 -12.05 0.07 -25.13
CA LEU A 133 -12.93 1.18 -25.46
C LEU A 133 -13.01 2.20 -24.31
N THR A 134 -13.22 1.74 -23.07
CA THR A 134 -13.28 2.64 -21.90
C THR A 134 -11.98 3.40 -21.66
N VAL A 135 -10.84 2.74 -21.85
CA VAL A 135 -9.50 3.36 -21.72
C VAL A 135 -9.29 4.39 -22.82
N LYS A 136 -9.63 4.05 -24.07
CA LYS A 136 -9.51 4.96 -25.21
C LYS A 136 -10.36 6.21 -24.99
N GLU A 137 -11.64 6.06 -24.67
CA GLU A 137 -12.55 7.18 -24.42
C GLU A 137 -12.08 8.05 -23.25
N THR A 138 -11.60 7.44 -22.17
CA THR A 138 -11.02 8.17 -21.03
C THR A 138 -9.80 9.00 -21.44
N LEU A 139 -8.90 8.44 -22.26
CA LEU A 139 -7.73 9.15 -22.77
C LEU A 139 -8.12 10.28 -23.73
N ASP A 140 -9.12 10.08 -24.59
CA ASP A 140 -9.60 11.10 -25.51
C ASP A 140 -10.20 12.29 -24.75
N ARG A 141 -11.03 12.04 -23.73
CA ARG A 141 -11.55 13.09 -22.84
C ARG A 141 -10.46 13.77 -22.00
N ALA A 142 -9.44 13.03 -21.59
CA ALA A 142 -8.30 13.60 -20.89
C ALA A 142 -7.53 14.58 -21.78
N ARG A 143 -7.32 14.25 -23.06
CA ARG A 143 -6.70 15.16 -24.04
C ARG A 143 -7.58 16.38 -24.31
N GLU A 144 -8.90 16.20 -24.46
CA GLU A 144 -9.85 17.31 -24.60
C GLU A 144 -9.78 18.25 -23.38
N ALA A 145 -9.79 17.70 -22.17
CA ALA A 145 -9.68 18.49 -20.94
C ALA A 145 -8.38 19.31 -20.90
N CYS A 146 -7.25 18.74 -21.31
CA CYS A 146 -5.96 19.45 -21.32
C CYS A 146 -5.98 20.75 -22.14
N VAL A 147 -6.76 20.78 -23.22
CA VAL A 147 -6.91 21.96 -24.09
C VAL A 147 -7.93 22.96 -23.55
N ASN A 148 -8.93 22.48 -22.81
CA ASN A 148 -10.07 23.29 -22.37
C ASN A 148 -10.00 23.79 -20.92
N ILE A 149 -9.11 23.24 -20.08
CA ILE A 149 -8.88 23.75 -18.71
C ILE A 149 -8.33 25.17 -18.78
N GLU A 150 -9.08 26.13 -18.23
CA GLU A 150 -8.70 27.54 -18.15
C GLU A 150 -8.13 27.89 -16.78
N ASN A 151 -8.70 27.31 -15.71
CA ASN A 151 -8.26 27.57 -14.35
C ASN A 151 -7.00 26.76 -14.02
N ARG A 152 -5.85 27.41 -14.10
CA ARG A 152 -4.54 26.81 -13.78
C ARG A 152 -4.25 26.71 -12.28
N ASP A 153 -5.01 27.40 -11.43
CA ASP A 153 -4.86 27.36 -9.97
C ASP A 153 -5.61 26.17 -9.34
N MET A 154 -6.62 25.66 -10.04
CA MET A 154 -7.33 24.44 -9.69
C MET A 154 -6.49 23.20 -10.01
N ILE A 155 -6.53 22.21 -9.12
CA ILE A 155 -5.86 20.94 -9.36
C ILE A 155 -6.80 20.00 -10.11
N TRP A 156 -6.27 19.26 -11.07
CA TRP A 156 -7.01 18.24 -11.81
C TRP A 156 -6.44 16.85 -11.60
N MET A 157 -7.34 15.90 -11.38
CA MET A 157 -7.08 14.47 -11.32
C MET A 157 -7.23 13.84 -12.70
N GLY A 158 -6.24 13.05 -13.10
CA GLY A 158 -6.25 12.22 -14.30
C GLY A 158 -6.63 10.77 -13.95
N PRO A 159 -7.81 10.26 -14.37
CA PRO A 159 -8.23 8.90 -14.11
C PRO A 159 -7.44 7.86 -14.91
N ILE A 160 -7.11 6.76 -14.25
CA ILE A 160 -6.46 5.57 -14.79
C ILE A 160 -7.51 4.46 -14.84
N GLN A 161 -7.75 3.94 -16.04
CA GLN A 161 -8.75 2.90 -16.30
C GLN A 161 -8.10 1.63 -16.88
N GLY A 162 -8.90 0.60 -17.15
CA GLY A 162 -8.45 -0.70 -17.66
C GLY A 162 -8.86 -1.89 -16.79
N GLY A 163 -9.39 -1.65 -15.58
CA GLY A 163 -9.91 -2.69 -14.70
C GLY A 163 -8.90 -3.80 -14.42
N ILE A 164 -9.30 -5.06 -14.60
CA ILE A 164 -8.44 -6.23 -14.38
C ILE A 164 -7.37 -6.47 -15.47
N PHE A 165 -7.39 -5.71 -16.57
CA PHE A 165 -6.44 -5.84 -17.66
C PHE A 165 -5.20 -4.98 -17.38
N LEU A 166 -4.21 -5.60 -16.71
CA LEU A 166 -3.07 -4.89 -16.13
C LEU A 166 -2.18 -4.16 -17.16
N ASP A 167 -2.13 -4.67 -18.40
CA ASP A 167 -1.47 -4.01 -19.54
C ASP A 167 -2.15 -2.69 -19.88
N LEU A 168 -3.49 -2.67 -19.91
CA LEU A 168 -4.28 -1.46 -20.15
C LEU A 168 -4.16 -0.47 -18.99
N VAL A 169 -4.17 -0.95 -17.74
CA VAL A 169 -3.94 -0.10 -16.55
C VAL A 169 -2.57 0.56 -16.61
N SER A 170 -1.54 -0.20 -17.00
CA SER A 170 -0.16 0.32 -17.12
C SER A 170 -0.07 1.37 -18.22
N GLU A 171 -0.68 1.12 -19.38
CA GLU A 171 -0.69 2.05 -20.50
C GLU A 171 -1.47 3.33 -20.19
N SER A 172 -2.66 3.21 -19.59
CA SER A 172 -3.46 4.34 -19.12
C SER A 172 -2.68 5.18 -18.10
N ALA A 173 -2.03 4.55 -17.12
CA ALA A 173 -1.21 5.22 -16.13
C ALA A 173 -0.05 6.01 -16.75
N ARG A 174 0.64 5.44 -17.74
CA ARG A 174 1.74 6.09 -18.45
C ARG A 174 1.26 7.32 -19.22
N GLN A 175 0.24 7.17 -20.07
CA GLN A 175 -0.26 8.28 -20.90
C GLN A 175 -0.83 9.42 -20.05
N ILE A 176 -1.65 9.10 -19.03
CA ILE A 176 -2.22 10.13 -18.14
C ILE A 176 -1.13 10.81 -17.30
N SER A 177 -0.06 10.10 -16.94
CA SER A 177 1.08 10.69 -16.23
C SER A 177 1.84 11.71 -17.07
N GLU A 178 1.90 11.54 -18.39
CA GLU A 178 2.54 12.49 -19.32
C GLU A 178 1.71 13.77 -19.51
N MET A 179 0.41 13.73 -19.19
CA MET A 179 -0.50 14.88 -19.26
C MET A 179 -0.34 15.82 -18.04
N PRO A 180 -0.74 17.10 -18.15
CA PRO A 180 -0.60 18.11 -17.09
C PRO A 180 -1.58 17.96 -15.91
N PHE A 181 -1.97 16.74 -15.55
CA PHE A 181 -2.71 16.44 -14.31
C PHE A 181 -1.75 16.34 -13.13
N GLN A 182 -2.08 16.97 -12.00
CA GLN A 182 -1.20 16.99 -10.83
C GLN A 182 -1.41 15.77 -9.93
N ILE A 183 -2.56 15.12 -10.02
CA ILE A 183 -2.92 13.92 -9.25
C ILE A 183 -3.39 12.86 -10.25
N LEU A 184 -3.06 11.61 -9.99
CA LEU A 184 -3.58 10.46 -10.75
C LEU A 184 -4.64 9.77 -9.93
N ALA A 185 -5.63 9.13 -10.55
CA ALA A 185 -6.69 8.44 -9.80
C ALA A 185 -6.97 7.06 -10.39
N LEU A 186 -6.78 5.99 -9.62
CA LEU A 186 -7.12 4.64 -10.08
C LEU A 186 -8.63 4.43 -9.99
N GLY A 187 -9.27 4.30 -11.16
CA GLY A 187 -10.68 4.04 -11.30
C GLY A 187 -11.03 2.54 -11.33
N SER A 188 -12.33 2.26 -11.18
CA SER A 188 -12.90 0.90 -11.18
C SER A 188 -12.52 -0.08 -10.04
N PRO A 189 -11.98 0.31 -8.87
CA PRO A 189 -11.71 -0.65 -7.79
C PRO A 189 -12.95 -1.00 -6.94
N VAL A 190 -14.06 -0.26 -7.06
CA VAL A 190 -15.22 -0.34 -6.14
C VAL A 190 -15.80 -1.75 -6.09
N GLU A 191 -16.15 -2.33 -7.25
CA GLU A 191 -16.73 -3.68 -7.33
C GLU A 191 -15.78 -4.74 -6.78
N LEU A 192 -14.46 -4.58 -6.96
CA LEU A 192 -13.46 -5.48 -6.38
C LEU A 192 -13.48 -5.43 -4.86
N MET A 193 -13.58 -4.22 -4.29
CA MET A 193 -13.57 -4.03 -2.85
C MET A 193 -14.86 -4.56 -2.21
N GLU A 194 -16.02 -4.31 -2.82
CA GLU A 194 -17.32 -4.82 -2.36
C GLU A 194 -17.37 -6.36 -2.36
N ASN A 195 -16.70 -6.99 -3.33
CA ASN A 195 -16.64 -8.46 -3.47
C ASN A 195 -15.38 -9.09 -2.84
N TYR A 196 -14.63 -8.36 -2.01
CA TYR A 196 -13.41 -8.83 -1.34
C TYR A 196 -12.34 -9.41 -2.30
N LYS A 197 -12.31 -8.97 -3.57
CA LYS A 197 -11.32 -9.34 -4.60
C LYS A 197 -10.00 -8.57 -4.43
N PHE A 198 -9.53 -8.45 -3.20
CA PHE A 198 -8.38 -7.62 -2.85
C PHE A 198 -7.08 -8.05 -3.52
N SER A 199 -6.95 -9.33 -3.90
CA SER A 199 -5.77 -9.80 -4.66
C SER A 199 -5.69 -9.21 -6.06
N GLU A 200 -6.82 -9.06 -6.75
CA GLU A 200 -6.87 -8.40 -8.07
C GLU A 200 -6.65 -6.89 -7.91
N LEU A 201 -7.17 -6.30 -6.82
CA LEU A 201 -6.91 -4.91 -6.45
C LEU A 201 -5.41 -4.64 -6.25
N ILE A 202 -4.65 -5.54 -5.60
CA ILE A 202 -3.18 -5.39 -5.48
C ILE A 202 -2.52 -5.35 -6.85
N ASP A 203 -2.94 -6.23 -7.77
CA ASP A 203 -2.34 -6.30 -9.11
C ASP A 203 -2.62 -5.01 -9.90
N MET A 204 -3.85 -4.47 -9.83
CA MET A 204 -4.20 -3.17 -10.42
C MET A 204 -3.39 -2.02 -9.81
N MET A 205 -3.30 -1.98 -8.48
CA MET A 205 -2.55 -0.95 -7.77
C MET A 205 -1.07 -0.97 -8.13
N ALA A 206 -0.47 -2.17 -8.25
CA ALA A 206 0.90 -2.33 -8.68
C ALA A 206 1.11 -1.87 -10.13
N ALA A 207 0.23 -2.27 -11.05
CA ALA A 207 0.30 -1.91 -12.47
C ALA A 207 0.27 -0.38 -12.66
N ALA A 208 -0.67 0.29 -12.00
CA ALA A 208 -0.78 1.74 -12.04
C ALA A 208 0.44 2.41 -11.40
N LYS A 209 0.80 2.02 -10.16
CA LYS A 209 1.87 2.71 -9.41
C LYS A 209 3.24 2.58 -10.07
N LEU A 210 3.54 1.42 -10.65
CA LEU A 210 4.84 1.15 -11.25
C LEU A 210 5.00 1.76 -12.65
N SER A 211 3.90 2.13 -13.30
CA SER A 211 3.88 2.74 -14.64
C SER A 211 3.69 4.26 -14.61
N ALA A 212 3.18 4.79 -13.49
CA ALA A 212 2.95 6.21 -13.28
C ALA A 212 4.23 7.00 -12.94
N ASP A 213 4.18 8.32 -13.17
CA ASP A 213 5.20 9.24 -12.68
C ASP A 213 5.26 9.18 -11.13
N PRO A 214 6.41 8.79 -10.54
CA PRO A 214 6.53 8.64 -9.10
C PRO A 214 6.39 9.97 -8.35
N SER A 215 6.53 11.13 -8.98
CA SER A 215 6.38 12.45 -8.35
C SER A 215 4.92 12.80 -8.07
N LYS A 216 3.96 12.21 -8.80
CA LYS A 216 2.53 12.51 -8.67
C LYS A 216 1.87 11.65 -7.58
N PRO A 217 1.04 12.23 -6.69
CA PRO A 217 0.23 11.47 -5.76
C PRO A 217 -0.86 10.69 -6.51
N ILE A 218 -1.27 9.54 -5.95
CA ILE A 218 -2.32 8.70 -6.54
C ILE A 218 -3.51 8.55 -5.59
N HIS A 219 -4.69 8.85 -6.10
CA HIS A 219 -5.98 8.63 -5.46
C HIS A 219 -6.51 7.22 -5.75
N LEU A 220 -7.08 6.54 -4.75
CA LEU A 220 -7.76 5.26 -4.92
C LEU A 220 -9.27 5.46 -4.73
N PHE A 221 -10.02 5.44 -5.83
CA PHE A 221 -11.45 5.74 -5.79
C PHE A 221 -12.24 4.72 -4.96
N GLY A 222 -13.16 5.20 -4.12
CA GLY A 222 -14.13 4.38 -3.39
C GLY A 222 -13.54 3.53 -2.25
N ALA A 223 -12.23 3.62 -1.98
CA ALA A 223 -11.58 2.91 -0.89
C ALA A 223 -11.93 3.55 0.47
N GLY A 224 -12.95 3.01 1.14
CA GLY A 224 -13.46 3.57 2.39
C GLY A 224 -13.29 2.76 3.65
N HIS A 225 -12.96 1.47 3.53
CA HIS A 225 -12.93 0.60 4.70
C HIS A 225 -11.53 0.63 5.34
N PRO A 226 -11.44 0.89 6.67
CA PRO A 226 -10.18 0.91 7.42
C PRO A 226 -9.21 -0.26 7.13
N MET A 227 -9.72 -1.47 6.91
CA MET A 227 -8.88 -2.65 6.68
C MET A 227 -7.94 -2.55 5.47
N LEU A 228 -8.22 -1.66 4.51
CA LEU A 228 -7.45 -1.51 3.27
C LEU A 228 -6.36 -0.44 3.35
N PHE A 229 -6.44 0.53 4.27
CA PHE A 229 -5.55 1.69 4.22
C PHE A 229 -4.07 1.33 4.37
N ALA A 230 -3.73 0.43 5.32
CA ALA A 230 -2.34 0.04 5.53
C ALA A 230 -1.71 -0.56 4.26
N ILE A 231 -2.42 -1.47 3.58
CA ILE A 231 -1.89 -2.10 2.35
C ILE A 231 -1.94 -1.16 1.15
N ALA A 232 -2.98 -0.34 1.00
CA ALA A 232 -3.09 0.61 -0.10
C ALA A 232 -2.00 1.70 -0.02
N VAL A 233 -1.75 2.26 1.17
CA VAL A 233 -0.64 3.18 1.41
C VAL A 233 0.69 2.49 1.14
N ALA A 234 0.88 1.24 1.58
CA ALA A 234 2.10 0.49 1.30
C ALA A 234 2.32 0.16 -0.19
N MET A 235 1.25 0.20 -0.98
CA MET A 235 1.26 0.12 -2.45
C MET A 235 1.43 1.50 -3.11
N GLY A 236 1.53 2.58 -2.32
CA GLY A 236 1.91 3.91 -2.78
C GLY A 236 0.73 4.81 -3.15
N TYR A 237 -0.44 4.58 -2.56
CA TYR A 237 -1.62 5.44 -2.71
C TYR A 237 -1.69 6.47 -1.58
N ASP A 238 -2.07 7.70 -1.95
CA ASP A 238 -1.92 8.91 -1.15
C ASP A 238 -3.25 9.49 -0.69
N THR A 239 -4.34 9.25 -1.42
CA THR A 239 -5.68 9.70 -1.02
C THR A 239 -6.74 8.64 -1.30
N PHE A 240 -7.80 8.67 -0.51
CA PHE A 240 -8.88 7.69 -0.51
C PHE A 240 -10.21 8.41 -0.31
N ASP A 241 -11.28 7.94 -0.92
CA ASP A 241 -12.62 8.45 -0.67
C ASP A 241 -13.64 7.34 -0.51
N SER A 242 -14.72 7.60 0.22
CA SER A 242 -15.88 6.73 0.20
C SER A 242 -17.11 7.31 0.89
N ALA A 243 -18.28 6.88 0.43
CA ALA A 243 -19.56 7.06 1.12
C ALA A 243 -19.83 5.93 2.14
N SER A 244 -18.94 4.92 2.25
CA SER A 244 -19.17 3.73 3.07
C SER A 244 -19.46 4.04 4.54
N TYR A 245 -18.86 5.09 5.13
CA TYR A 245 -19.12 5.47 6.53
C TYR A 245 -20.61 5.75 6.77
N ALA A 246 -21.26 6.40 5.81
CA ALA A 246 -22.66 6.78 5.82
C ALA A 246 -23.57 5.64 5.33
N LEU A 247 -23.21 4.97 4.23
CA LEU A 247 -23.98 3.85 3.69
C LEU A 247 -24.08 2.70 4.68
N PHE A 248 -22.98 2.39 5.38
CA PHE A 248 -22.95 1.33 6.38
C PHE A 248 -23.79 1.73 7.59
N ALA A 249 -23.68 2.99 8.04
CA ALA A 249 -24.48 3.50 9.14
C ALA A 249 -25.99 3.38 8.89
N ARG A 250 -26.45 3.67 7.66
CA ARG A 250 -27.84 3.51 7.26
C ARG A 250 -28.35 2.07 7.37
N GLU A 251 -27.46 1.11 7.15
CA GLU A 251 -27.75 -0.32 7.27
C GLU A 251 -27.52 -0.87 8.69
N GLY A 252 -27.31 0.01 9.69
CA GLY A 252 -27.02 -0.40 11.06
C GLY A 252 -25.64 -1.05 11.20
N ARG A 253 -24.71 -0.78 10.28
CA ARG A 253 -23.38 -1.39 10.23
C ARG A 253 -22.31 -0.51 10.89
N TYR A 254 -21.58 -1.13 11.80
CA TYR A 254 -20.51 -0.61 12.62
C TYR A 254 -19.14 -1.02 12.05
N MET A 255 -18.29 -0.05 11.70
CA MET A 255 -16.94 -0.31 11.19
C MET A 255 -15.93 -0.59 12.31
N THR A 256 -14.98 -1.46 12.01
CA THR A 256 -13.75 -1.70 12.77
C THR A 256 -12.56 -1.75 11.83
N ASN A 257 -11.33 -1.81 12.37
CA ASN A 257 -10.14 -2.09 11.56
C ASN A 257 -10.04 -3.55 11.09
N ARG A 258 -10.93 -4.45 11.55
CA ARG A 258 -10.96 -5.87 11.19
C ARG A 258 -12.04 -6.21 10.16
N GLY A 259 -13.04 -5.36 10.01
CA GLY A 259 -14.26 -5.69 9.29
C GLY A 259 -15.42 -4.80 9.71
N THR A 260 -16.62 -5.21 9.34
CA THR A 260 -17.87 -4.54 9.66
C THR A 260 -18.80 -5.51 10.38
N CYS A 261 -19.57 -5.02 11.35
CA CYS A 261 -20.56 -5.81 12.10
C CYS A 261 -21.92 -5.10 12.07
N LYS A 262 -23.04 -5.82 12.18
CA LYS A 262 -24.34 -5.18 12.45
C LYS A 262 -24.47 -4.88 13.93
N ILE A 263 -24.90 -3.68 14.28
CA ILE A 263 -25.03 -3.25 15.69
C ILE A 263 -25.99 -4.15 16.48
N SER A 264 -26.99 -4.74 15.83
CA SER A 264 -27.95 -5.68 16.41
C SER A 264 -27.34 -7.04 16.80
N GLU A 265 -26.20 -7.40 16.23
CA GLU A 265 -25.54 -8.71 16.43
C GLU A 265 -24.33 -8.61 17.38
N MET A 266 -24.00 -7.40 17.84
CA MET A 266 -22.86 -7.15 18.70
C MET A 266 -23.20 -7.43 20.16
N SER A 267 -22.16 -7.71 20.97
CA SER A 267 -22.28 -7.85 22.43
C SER A 267 -21.59 -6.73 23.20
N TYR A 268 -20.65 -6.03 22.56
CA TYR A 268 -19.88 -4.92 23.13
C TYR A 268 -19.58 -3.89 22.05
N LEU A 269 -19.31 -2.65 22.45
CA LEU A 269 -18.72 -1.62 21.57
C LEU A 269 -17.19 -1.63 21.75
N PRO A 270 -16.40 -2.26 20.85
CA PRO A 270 -14.96 -2.40 21.01
C PRO A 270 -14.20 -1.13 20.57
N CYS A 271 -14.61 0.04 21.04
CA CYS A 271 -14.03 1.33 20.67
C CYS A 271 -14.15 2.34 21.83
N SER A 272 -13.28 3.34 21.81
CA SER A 272 -13.26 4.44 22.79
C SER A 272 -13.43 5.81 22.13
N CYS A 273 -14.06 5.88 20.95
CA CYS A 273 -14.35 7.15 20.29
C CYS A 273 -15.38 7.97 21.09
N PRO A 274 -15.59 9.26 20.76
CA PRO A 274 -16.57 10.10 21.46
C PRO A 274 -18.01 9.55 21.48
N ILE A 275 -18.36 8.67 20.54
CA ILE A 275 -19.66 7.97 20.53
C ILE A 275 -19.63 6.79 21.50
N CYS A 276 -18.75 5.82 21.27
CA CYS A 276 -18.69 4.57 22.05
C CYS A 276 -18.27 4.77 23.52
N SER A 277 -17.64 5.90 23.87
CA SER A 277 -17.31 6.24 25.25
C SER A 277 -18.48 6.85 26.05
N LYS A 278 -19.52 7.35 25.36
CA LYS A 278 -20.68 8.01 25.97
C LYS A 278 -21.98 7.21 25.86
N ARG A 279 -21.99 6.16 25.04
CA ARG A 279 -23.16 5.33 24.78
C ARG A 279 -22.87 3.89 25.17
N SER A 280 -23.87 3.22 25.73
CA SER A 280 -23.89 1.76 25.83
C SER A 280 -24.40 1.13 24.54
N LEU A 281 -24.09 -0.16 24.31
CA LEU A 281 -24.61 -0.90 23.17
C LEU A 281 -26.15 -0.93 23.17
N ARG A 282 -26.76 -1.14 24.33
CA ARG A 282 -28.21 -1.23 24.48
C ARG A 282 -28.88 0.10 24.11
N GLU A 283 -28.33 1.22 24.57
CA GLU A 283 -28.83 2.55 24.18
C GLU A 283 -28.79 2.72 22.66
N MET A 284 -27.70 2.34 22.00
CA MET A 284 -27.61 2.42 20.53
C MET A 284 -28.62 1.49 19.83
N GLN A 285 -28.86 0.29 20.35
CA GLN A 285 -29.82 -0.66 19.77
C GLN A 285 -31.28 -0.21 19.93
N GLU A 286 -31.58 0.58 20.96
CA GLU A 286 -32.91 1.12 21.25
C GLU A 286 -33.16 2.51 20.61
N MET A 287 -32.14 3.13 19.99
CA MET A 287 -32.26 4.43 19.30
C MET A 287 -33.19 4.37 18.09
N LYS A 288 -33.80 5.52 17.76
CA LYS A 288 -34.51 5.70 16.49
C LYS A 288 -33.53 5.57 15.32
N ALA A 289 -34.02 5.07 14.18
CA ALA A 289 -33.20 4.78 13.01
C ALA A 289 -32.34 5.98 12.53
N GLU A 290 -32.90 7.19 12.52
CA GLU A 290 -32.17 8.40 12.08
C GLU A 290 -31.06 8.81 13.07
N GLU A 291 -31.33 8.71 14.38
CA GLU A 291 -30.35 8.99 15.43
C GLU A 291 -29.21 7.96 15.39
N LEU A 292 -29.57 6.68 15.23
CA LEU A 292 -28.62 5.58 15.08
C LEU A 292 -27.76 5.72 13.81
N GLU A 293 -28.37 6.09 12.67
CA GLU A 293 -27.64 6.37 11.41
C GLU A 293 -26.59 7.47 11.64
N LYS A 294 -26.95 8.55 12.34
CA LYS A 294 -25.99 9.62 12.63
C LYS A 294 -24.86 9.17 13.57
N GLU A 295 -25.18 8.51 14.68
CA GLU A 295 -24.20 8.04 15.67
C GLU A 295 -23.23 7.01 15.07
N LEU A 296 -23.73 6.08 14.25
CA LEU A 296 -22.90 5.11 13.53
C LEU A 296 -22.03 5.79 12.46
N ALA A 297 -22.54 6.78 11.73
CA ALA A 297 -21.76 7.50 10.73
C ALA A 297 -20.59 8.26 11.38
N LEU A 298 -20.83 8.92 12.52
CA LEU A 298 -19.80 9.57 13.31
C LEU A 298 -18.76 8.57 13.83
N HIS A 299 -19.20 7.45 14.42
CA HIS A 299 -18.31 6.37 14.84
C HIS A 299 -17.44 5.86 13.68
N ASN A 300 -18.05 5.57 12.53
CA ASN A 300 -17.35 5.05 11.35
C ASN A 300 -16.26 6.03 10.87
N LEU A 301 -16.55 7.33 10.86
CA LEU A 301 -15.57 8.37 10.56
C LEU A 301 -14.43 8.42 11.60
N TYR A 302 -14.72 8.29 12.89
CA TYR A 302 -13.67 8.21 13.92
C TYR A 302 -12.73 7.01 13.71
N ILE A 303 -13.27 5.84 13.35
CA ILE A 303 -12.43 4.66 13.07
C ILE A 303 -11.59 4.85 11.81
N ILE A 304 -12.16 5.43 10.75
CA ILE A 304 -11.42 5.75 9.54
C ILE A 304 -10.26 6.71 9.84
N LYS A 305 -10.54 7.80 10.55
CA LYS A 305 -9.52 8.78 10.95
C LYS A 305 -8.40 8.12 11.76
N LYS A 306 -8.78 7.33 12.78
CA LYS A 306 -7.83 6.60 13.62
C LYS A 306 -6.92 5.70 12.79
N GLU A 307 -7.46 4.95 11.84
CA GLU A 307 -6.65 4.04 11.00
C GLU A 307 -5.69 4.83 10.10
N ILE A 308 -6.12 5.95 9.49
CA ILE A 308 -5.23 6.82 8.72
C ILE A 308 -4.08 7.36 9.59
N GLU A 309 -4.37 7.78 10.83
CA GLU A 309 -3.36 8.26 11.78
C GLU A 309 -2.39 7.15 12.20
N GLU A 310 -2.87 5.93 12.47
CA GLU A 310 -2.02 4.76 12.75
C GLU A 310 -1.11 4.41 11.56
N VAL A 311 -1.62 4.53 10.32
CA VAL A 311 -0.83 4.32 9.10
C VAL A 311 0.23 5.41 8.94
N LYS A 312 -0.10 6.68 9.19
CA LYS A 312 0.88 7.78 9.17
C LYS A 312 1.99 7.55 10.20
N GLU A 313 1.64 7.21 11.43
CA GLU A 313 2.62 6.93 12.47
C GLU A 313 3.54 5.77 12.07
N ALA A 314 2.97 4.70 11.49
CA ALA A 314 3.75 3.58 11.00
C ALA A 314 4.72 3.99 9.86
N VAL A 315 4.34 4.93 8.99
CA VAL A 315 5.26 5.49 7.97
C VAL A 315 6.39 6.28 8.62
N VAL A 316 6.09 7.13 9.60
CA VAL A 316 7.11 7.93 10.32
C VAL A 316 8.11 7.02 11.05
N GLU A 317 7.63 5.98 11.72
CA GLU A 317 8.49 5.03 12.45
C GLU A 317 9.24 4.03 11.55
N GLY A 318 8.89 3.95 10.26
CA GLY A 318 9.40 2.92 9.35
C GLY A 318 8.86 1.51 9.65
N ARG A 319 7.64 1.43 10.19
CA ARG A 319 6.95 0.22 10.64
C ARG A 319 5.69 -0.09 9.83
N LEU A 320 5.52 0.49 8.64
CA LEU A 320 4.34 0.24 7.81
C LEU A 320 4.18 -1.25 7.49
N TRP A 321 5.28 -1.97 7.26
CA TRP A 321 5.22 -3.42 7.01
C TRP A 321 4.72 -4.20 8.23
N ASP A 322 5.11 -3.79 9.44
CA ASP A 322 4.66 -4.41 10.69
C ASP A 322 3.14 -4.27 10.81
N LEU A 323 2.62 -3.07 10.53
CA LEU A 323 1.19 -2.78 10.55
C LEU A 323 0.44 -3.66 9.53
N ILE A 324 0.94 -3.79 8.30
CA ILE A 324 0.33 -4.66 7.28
C ILE A 324 0.31 -6.12 7.73
N GLU A 325 1.40 -6.63 8.34
CA GLU A 325 1.42 -8.01 8.81
C GLU A 325 0.35 -8.26 9.89
N VAL A 326 0.09 -7.29 10.76
CA VAL A 326 -1.02 -7.35 11.72
C VAL A 326 -2.37 -7.29 11.00
N ARG A 327 -2.58 -6.31 10.12
CA ARG A 327 -3.87 -6.11 9.42
C ARG A 327 -4.21 -7.24 8.48
N ALA A 328 -3.25 -7.79 7.74
CA ALA A 328 -3.45 -8.88 6.81
C ALA A 328 -4.06 -10.14 7.46
N ARG A 329 -3.87 -10.32 8.77
CA ARG A 329 -4.38 -11.47 9.53
C ARG A 329 -5.81 -11.28 10.05
N THR A 330 -6.47 -10.16 9.76
CA THR A 330 -7.85 -9.92 10.20
C THR A 330 -8.90 -10.59 9.30
N HIS A 331 -8.59 -10.84 8.03
CA HIS A 331 -9.52 -11.45 7.07
C HIS A 331 -8.79 -12.30 6.02
N PRO A 332 -9.28 -13.49 5.63
CA PRO A 332 -8.63 -14.36 4.64
C PRO A 332 -8.35 -13.68 3.28
N ALA A 333 -9.30 -12.90 2.77
CA ALA A 333 -9.11 -12.18 1.51
C ALA A 333 -8.01 -11.10 1.60
N LEU A 334 -7.89 -10.45 2.76
CA LEU A 334 -6.84 -9.46 3.00
C LEU A 334 -5.47 -10.15 3.18
N PHE A 335 -5.45 -11.33 3.79
CA PHE A 335 -4.25 -12.16 3.82
C PHE A 335 -3.81 -12.59 2.42
N ALA A 336 -4.75 -13.00 1.57
CA ALA A 336 -4.47 -13.34 0.17
C ALA A 336 -3.90 -12.14 -0.59
N ALA A 337 -4.46 -10.94 -0.39
CA ALA A 337 -3.93 -9.69 -0.93
C ALA A 337 -2.50 -9.41 -0.44
N PHE A 338 -2.23 -9.57 0.86
CA PHE A 338 -0.86 -9.45 1.39
C PHE A 338 0.10 -10.44 0.73
N LEU A 339 -0.28 -11.71 0.58
CA LEU A 339 0.54 -12.70 -0.14
C LEU A 339 0.77 -12.31 -1.60
N LYS A 340 -0.24 -11.69 -2.25
CA LYS A 340 -0.08 -11.14 -3.59
C LYS A 340 0.92 -9.99 -3.62
N MET A 341 0.82 -9.04 -2.69
CA MET A 341 1.77 -7.93 -2.53
C MET A 341 3.22 -8.43 -2.41
N LEU A 342 3.47 -9.56 -1.73
CA LEU A 342 4.82 -10.13 -1.63
C LEU A 342 5.47 -10.48 -2.98
N ARG A 343 4.67 -10.70 -4.03
CA ARG A 343 5.18 -10.95 -5.40
C ARG A 343 5.82 -9.69 -6.00
N TYR A 344 5.46 -8.51 -5.52
CA TYR A 344 6.00 -7.21 -5.92
C TYR A 344 7.15 -6.72 -5.02
N SER A 345 7.66 -7.57 -4.13
CA SER A 345 8.68 -7.19 -3.14
C SER A 345 9.97 -6.63 -3.74
N GLU A 346 10.40 -7.10 -4.91
CA GLU A 346 11.61 -6.58 -5.59
C GLU A 346 11.37 -5.19 -6.19
N GLN A 347 10.18 -4.92 -6.70
CA GLN A 347 9.80 -3.62 -7.24
C GLN A 347 9.62 -2.61 -6.10
N ILE A 348 8.94 -3.02 -5.03
CA ILE A 348 8.75 -2.23 -3.81
C ILE A 348 10.10 -1.84 -3.19
N GLU A 349 11.05 -2.79 -3.12
CA GLU A 349 12.38 -2.54 -2.53
C GLU A 349 13.12 -1.37 -3.16
N ARG A 350 12.99 -1.17 -4.48
CA ARG A 350 13.69 -0.09 -5.20
C ARG A 350 13.30 1.30 -4.72
N TYR A 351 12.11 1.44 -4.15
CA TYR A 351 11.57 2.71 -3.69
C TYR A 351 11.60 2.84 -2.17
N SER A 352 11.78 1.75 -1.43
CA SER A 352 11.84 1.76 0.03
C SER A 352 13.12 2.43 0.55
N PRO A 353 13.10 3.12 1.70
CA PRO A 353 14.32 3.54 2.39
C PRO A 353 15.27 2.36 2.63
N THR A 354 16.57 2.57 2.40
CA THR A 354 17.59 1.52 2.56
C THR A 354 17.89 1.21 4.04
N VAL A 355 17.77 2.22 4.90
CA VAL A 355 18.02 2.12 6.34
C VAL A 355 16.87 2.77 7.09
N LYS A 356 16.49 2.18 8.22
CA LYS A 356 15.45 2.71 9.12
C LYS A 356 16.00 2.85 10.53
N SER A 357 15.36 3.70 11.32
CA SER A 357 15.72 3.95 12.72
C SER A 357 15.47 2.74 13.63
N ARG A 358 14.37 2.01 13.38
CA ARG A 358 13.94 0.84 14.14
C ARG A 358 14.48 -0.48 13.58
N GLY A 359 14.58 -1.48 14.44
CA GLY A 359 14.91 -2.85 14.04
C GLY A 359 13.77 -3.54 13.28
N VAL A 360 14.12 -4.59 12.55
CA VAL A 360 13.21 -5.37 11.70
C VAL A 360 12.64 -6.55 12.48
N TYR A 361 11.33 -6.67 12.51
CA TYR A 361 10.64 -7.85 13.05
C TYR A 361 10.46 -8.90 11.96
N ILE A 362 10.84 -10.14 12.28
CA ILE A 362 10.69 -11.28 11.38
C ILE A 362 9.91 -12.36 12.11
N PHE A 363 8.65 -12.53 11.73
CA PHE A 363 7.75 -13.51 12.35
C PHE A 363 7.84 -14.87 11.65
N ASP A 364 7.79 -14.87 10.32
CA ASP A 364 7.80 -16.10 9.52
C ASP A 364 8.36 -15.86 8.10
N LYS A 365 8.13 -16.80 7.18
CA LYS A 365 8.61 -16.73 5.79
C LYS A 365 8.09 -15.49 5.02
N THR A 366 6.92 -14.96 5.38
CA THR A 366 6.34 -13.76 4.75
C THR A 366 7.18 -12.52 5.06
N SER A 367 7.72 -12.41 6.28
CA SER A 367 8.61 -11.32 6.68
C SER A 367 9.96 -11.35 5.95
N LEU A 368 10.35 -12.47 5.33
CA LEU A 368 11.55 -12.54 4.48
C LEU A 368 11.40 -11.83 3.13
N LYS A 369 10.19 -11.36 2.80
CA LYS A 369 9.87 -10.58 1.61
C LYS A 369 9.82 -9.07 1.86
N ARG A 370 10.15 -8.65 3.09
CA ARG A 370 10.36 -7.25 3.48
C ARG A 370 11.43 -6.58 2.61
N PRO A 371 11.27 -5.28 2.25
CA PRO A 371 12.22 -4.54 1.44
C PRO A 371 13.66 -4.60 1.95
N GLU A 372 13.86 -4.53 3.26
CA GLU A 372 15.16 -4.57 3.92
C GLU A 372 15.89 -5.90 3.65
N ILE A 373 15.14 -7.00 3.76
CA ILE A 373 15.67 -8.36 3.59
C ILE A 373 15.92 -8.64 2.11
N VAL A 374 15.00 -8.22 1.24
CA VAL A 374 15.13 -8.34 -0.21
C VAL A 374 16.33 -7.52 -0.71
N SER A 375 16.46 -6.26 -0.25
CA SER A 375 17.58 -5.37 -0.57
C SER A 375 18.91 -5.97 -0.14
N PHE A 376 19.00 -6.41 1.12
CA PHE A 376 20.21 -7.01 1.66
C PHE A 376 20.63 -8.25 0.87
N ARG A 377 19.68 -9.13 0.54
CA ARG A 377 19.94 -10.33 -0.26
C ARG A 377 20.37 -10.03 -1.68
N ARG A 378 19.71 -9.06 -2.33
CA ARG A 378 20.06 -8.61 -3.69
C ARG A 378 21.49 -8.03 -3.72
N LYS A 379 21.83 -7.17 -2.75
CA LYS A 379 23.18 -6.60 -2.60
C LYS A 379 24.22 -7.67 -2.32
N THR A 380 23.91 -8.62 -1.44
CA THR A 380 24.79 -9.77 -1.14
C THR A 380 25.02 -10.63 -2.38
N SER A 381 23.96 -10.95 -3.13
CA SER A 381 24.06 -11.72 -4.37
C SER A 381 24.92 -10.98 -5.40
N LYS A 382 24.69 -9.68 -5.59
CA LYS A 382 25.48 -8.86 -6.51
C LYS A 382 26.96 -8.85 -6.10
N TYR A 383 27.25 -8.62 -4.82
CA TYR A 383 28.61 -8.66 -4.29
C TYR A 383 29.32 -10.00 -4.54
N ILE A 384 28.61 -11.12 -4.39
CA ILE A 384 29.15 -12.47 -4.67
C ILE A 384 29.45 -12.62 -6.17
N MET A 385 28.50 -12.25 -7.03
CA MET A 385 28.59 -12.48 -8.48
C MET A 385 29.60 -11.55 -9.17
N ASP A 386 29.67 -10.30 -8.75
CA ASP A 386 30.55 -9.28 -9.35
C ASP A 386 31.99 -9.38 -8.82
N SER A 387 32.25 -10.28 -7.86
CA SER A 387 33.58 -10.44 -7.30
C SER A 387 34.50 -11.23 -8.23
N ASN A 388 35.73 -10.74 -8.43
CA ASN A 388 36.84 -11.53 -8.97
C ASN A 388 37.39 -12.54 -7.92
N SER A 389 36.51 -13.10 -7.09
CA SER A 389 36.92 -14.01 -6.02
C SER A 389 37.31 -15.38 -6.57
N ALA A 390 38.36 -15.97 -6.01
CA ALA A 390 38.78 -17.34 -6.30
C ALA A 390 37.80 -18.40 -5.73
N GLY A 391 36.88 -17.99 -4.86
CA GLY A 391 35.90 -18.87 -4.24
C GLY A 391 35.16 -18.22 -3.07
N LEU A 392 34.19 -18.95 -2.52
CA LEU A 392 33.44 -18.60 -1.32
C LEU A 392 33.82 -19.54 -0.18
N VAL A 393 33.87 -19.00 1.04
CA VAL A 393 33.92 -19.77 2.29
C VAL A 393 32.64 -19.44 3.06
N ILE A 394 31.80 -20.45 3.29
CA ILE A 394 30.55 -20.30 4.06
C ILE A 394 30.75 -20.93 5.43
N VAL A 395 30.67 -20.11 6.48
CA VAL A 395 30.78 -20.58 7.85
C VAL A 395 29.40 -20.78 8.47
N VAL A 396 29.14 -22.01 8.92
CA VAL A 396 27.95 -22.37 9.70
C VAL A 396 28.29 -22.30 11.18
N LEU A 397 27.58 -21.44 11.90
CA LEU A 397 27.73 -21.20 13.33
C LEU A 397 26.42 -21.43 14.08
N ARG A 398 26.50 -21.38 15.41
CA ARG A 398 25.32 -21.39 16.27
C ARG A 398 24.49 -20.11 16.05
N PRO A 399 23.17 -20.23 15.80
CA PRO A 399 22.33 -19.11 15.41
C PRO A 399 22.07 -18.09 16.55
N TRP A 400 22.34 -18.48 17.81
CA TRP A 400 22.24 -17.60 18.98
C TRP A 400 23.55 -16.91 19.36
N TRP A 401 24.61 -17.04 18.55
CA TRP A 401 25.85 -16.30 18.82
C TRP A 401 25.68 -14.81 18.51
N SER A 402 26.20 -13.97 19.40
CA SER A 402 26.26 -12.52 19.18
C SER A 402 27.21 -12.18 18.02
N ILE A 403 26.97 -11.05 17.36
CA ILE A 403 27.82 -10.56 16.27
C ILE A 403 29.28 -10.41 16.71
N SER A 404 29.52 -9.90 17.92
CA SER A 404 30.87 -9.79 18.49
C SER A 404 31.56 -11.15 18.60
N ARG A 405 30.84 -12.18 19.10
CA ARG A 405 31.37 -13.54 19.20
C ARG A 405 31.67 -14.12 17.82
N ILE A 406 30.74 -13.99 16.86
CA ILE A 406 30.92 -14.44 15.48
C ILE A 406 32.18 -13.81 14.89
N THR A 407 32.31 -12.48 14.98
CA THR A 407 33.42 -11.70 14.44
C THR A 407 34.75 -12.18 15.02
N LYS A 408 34.84 -12.31 16.35
CA LYS A 408 36.06 -12.78 17.04
C LYS A 408 36.47 -14.19 16.60
N THR A 409 35.51 -15.14 16.57
CA THR A 409 35.82 -16.54 16.25
C THR A 409 36.11 -16.78 14.76
N THR A 410 35.69 -15.88 13.87
CA THR A 410 35.90 -16.02 12.42
C THR A 410 36.96 -15.09 11.84
N ALA A 411 37.62 -14.27 12.67
CA ALA A 411 38.61 -13.29 12.23
C ALA A 411 39.80 -13.93 11.49
N GLU A 412 40.34 -15.04 11.98
CA GLU A 412 41.45 -15.75 11.32
C GLU A 412 41.03 -16.32 9.96
N ILE A 413 39.82 -16.88 9.87
CA ILE A 413 39.24 -17.38 8.61
C ILE A 413 39.06 -16.23 7.62
N PHE A 414 38.67 -15.05 8.09
CA PHE A 414 38.55 -13.86 7.26
C PHE A 414 39.91 -13.48 6.66
N VAL A 415 40.95 -13.39 7.49
CA VAL A 415 42.32 -13.08 7.04
C VAL A 415 42.83 -14.14 6.04
N GLU A 416 42.58 -15.42 6.29
CA GLU A 416 42.93 -16.51 5.35
C GLU A 416 42.18 -16.36 4.03
N SER A 417 40.87 -16.07 4.09
CA SER A 417 40.03 -15.91 2.90
C SER A 417 40.52 -14.75 2.03
N VAL A 418 40.82 -13.60 2.63
CA VAL A 418 41.36 -12.42 1.92
C VAL A 418 42.70 -12.75 1.25
N LYS A 419 43.63 -13.42 1.95
CA LYS A 419 44.92 -13.85 1.36
C LYS A 419 44.74 -14.73 0.13
N ARG A 420 43.70 -15.58 0.13
CA ARG A 420 43.36 -16.47 -0.99
C ARG A 420 42.40 -15.84 -2.01
N LYS A 421 42.11 -14.54 -1.92
CA LYS A 421 41.12 -13.84 -2.75
C LYS A 421 39.73 -14.48 -2.71
N ARG A 422 39.30 -15.01 -1.57
CA ARG A 422 37.98 -15.63 -1.36
C ARG A 422 37.07 -14.74 -0.52
N ILE A 423 35.76 -14.87 -0.70
CA ILE A 423 34.77 -14.16 0.12
C ILE A 423 34.35 -15.04 1.30
N LEU A 424 34.39 -14.47 2.49
CA LEU A 424 33.83 -15.08 3.69
C LEU A 424 32.36 -14.70 3.88
N LEU A 425 31.49 -15.70 3.92
CA LEU A 425 30.07 -15.58 4.22
C LEU A 425 29.74 -16.30 5.53
N VAL A 426 28.91 -15.69 6.37
CA VAL A 426 28.37 -16.31 7.58
C VAL A 426 26.92 -16.72 7.34
N PHE A 427 26.58 -17.98 7.59
CA PHE A 427 25.20 -18.44 7.53
C PHE A 427 24.47 -18.10 8.84
N LYS A 428 23.57 -17.10 8.78
CA LYS A 428 22.84 -16.54 9.92
C LYS A 428 21.34 -16.40 9.60
N PRO A 429 20.50 -17.38 9.99
CA PRO A 429 19.06 -17.19 9.98
C PRO A 429 18.63 -16.06 10.93
N PRO A 430 17.54 -15.34 10.63
CA PRO A 430 16.65 -15.49 9.47
C PRO A 430 17.13 -14.82 8.17
N ILE A 431 18.21 -14.02 8.22
CA ILE A 431 18.70 -13.23 7.09
C ILE A 431 19.16 -14.14 5.94
N GLY A 432 20.00 -15.14 6.26
CA GLY A 432 20.59 -16.08 5.33
C GLY A 432 22.11 -15.99 5.33
N VAL A 433 22.74 -15.90 4.16
CA VAL A 433 24.19 -15.66 4.08
C VAL A 433 24.50 -14.18 4.19
N VAL A 434 25.48 -13.84 5.02
CA VAL A 434 25.90 -12.47 5.32
C VAL A 434 27.40 -12.35 5.02
N PRO A 435 27.83 -11.47 4.11
CA PRO A 435 29.25 -11.15 3.95
C PRO A 435 29.84 -10.69 5.27
N TRP A 436 30.98 -11.24 5.66
CA TRP A 436 31.57 -11.03 6.98
C TRP A 436 31.74 -9.53 7.32
N GLN A 437 32.13 -8.73 6.33
CA GLN A 437 32.32 -7.28 6.46
C GLN A 437 31.04 -6.51 6.80
N THR A 438 29.86 -7.11 6.56
CA THR A 438 28.54 -6.48 6.77
C THR A 438 27.81 -7.05 7.99
N LEU A 439 28.49 -7.84 8.83
CA LEU A 439 27.89 -8.44 10.02
C LEU A 439 27.29 -7.40 10.98
N SER A 440 27.89 -6.22 11.09
CA SER A 440 27.41 -5.13 11.95
C SER A 440 26.60 -4.08 11.19
N SER A 441 26.10 -4.39 9.99
CA SER A 441 25.35 -3.47 9.15
C SER A 441 23.85 -3.77 9.16
N TYR A 442 23.03 -2.73 9.00
CA TYR A 442 21.60 -2.87 8.85
C TYR A 442 21.24 -3.71 7.60
N PRO A 443 20.22 -4.59 7.67
CA PRO A 443 19.38 -4.90 8.83
C PRO A 443 19.96 -5.96 9.78
N ASN A 444 21.12 -6.56 9.48
CA ASN A 444 21.61 -7.78 10.13
C ASN A 444 21.84 -7.65 11.65
N ASP A 445 22.27 -6.48 12.11
CA ASP A 445 22.53 -6.14 13.50
C ASP A 445 21.28 -5.78 14.31
N ARG A 446 20.15 -5.53 13.63
CA ARG A 446 18.89 -5.07 14.23
C ARG A 446 17.69 -5.90 13.81
N VAL A 447 17.82 -7.23 13.84
CA VAL A 447 16.70 -8.16 13.58
C VAL A 447 16.20 -8.76 14.89
N ILE A 448 14.88 -8.77 15.07
CA ILE A 448 14.21 -9.50 16.15
C ILE A 448 13.33 -10.57 15.53
N TYR A 449 13.46 -11.81 16.01
CA TYR A 449 12.77 -12.98 15.47
C TYR A 449 12.57 -14.04 16.55
N PRO A 450 11.61 -14.98 16.38
CA PRO A 450 11.45 -16.12 17.27
C PRO A 450 12.71 -16.99 17.27
N GLY A 451 13.41 -17.01 18.41
CA GLY A 451 14.67 -17.75 18.61
C GLY A 451 14.50 -19.22 18.96
N ASP A 452 13.26 -19.75 18.93
CA ASP A 452 13.01 -21.16 19.22
C ASP A 452 13.56 -22.07 18.10
N LYS A 453 13.78 -23.34 18.46
CA LYS A 453 14.41 -24.33 17.55
C LYS A 453 13.61 -24.54 16.26
N LEU A 454 12.27 -24.49 16.31
CA LEU A 454 11.42 -24.75 15.16
C LEU A 454 11.49 -23.59 14.17
N SER A 455 11.36 -22.36 14.66
CA SER A 455 11.47 -21.15 13.85
C SER A 455 12.83 -21.04 13.17
N ILE A 456 13.92 -21.23 13.93
CA ILE A 456 15.29 -21.24 13.37
C ILE A 456 15.43 -22.29 12.26
N LYS A 457 14.88 -23.50 12.44
CA LYS A 457 14.93 -24.57 11.43
C LYS A 457 14.16 -24.18 10.17
N ARG A 458 12.99 -23.55 10.32
CA ARG A 458 12.20 -23.05 9.18
C ARG A 458 12.95 -21.96 8.42
N PHE A 459 13.49 -20.96 9.11
CA PHE A 459 14.28 -19.91 8.48
C PHE A 459 15.52 -20.45 7.77
N ALA A 460 16.25 -21.38 8.40
CA ALA A 460 17.40 -22.00 7.78
C ALA A 460 17.04 -22.70 6.46
N ARG A 461 15.90 -23.40 6.38
CA ARG A 461 15.41 -24.00 5.14
C ARG A 461 15.17 -22.95 4.05
N GLU A 462 14.46 -21.87 4.36
CA GLU A 462 14.21 -20.78 3.42
C GLU A 462 15.51 -20.11 2.94
N ASN A 463 16.48 -19.92 3.85
CA ASN A 463 17.78 -19.35 3.54
C ASN A 463 18.64 -20.25 2.66
N ILE A 464 18.59 -21.57 2.86
CA ILE A 464 19.30 -22.55 2.01
C ILE A 464 18.74 -22.51 0.58
N ASN A 465 17.41 -22.49 0.42
CA ASN A 465 16.77 -22.36 -0.89
C ASN A 465 17.17 -21.05 -1.59
N GLN A 466 17.29 -19.96 -0.83
CA GLN A 466 17.71 -18.67 -1.36
C GLN A 466 19.19 -18.68 -1.78
N LEU A 467 20.07 -19.32 -1.01
CA LEU A 467 21.47 -19.48 -1.37
C LEU A 467 21.65 -20.34 -2.62
N GLN A 468 20.89 -21.42 -2.77
CA GLN A 468 20.92 -22.25 -3.99
C GLN A 468 20.70 -21.40 -5.26
N LYS A 469 19.77 -20.43 -5.20
CA LYS A 469 19.53 -19.50 -6.31
C LYS A 469 20.72 -18.58 -6.59
N ILE A 470 21.38 -18.06 -5.56
CA ILE A 470 22.59 -17.24 -5.71
C ILE A 470 23.69 -18.07 -6.38
N LEU A 471 23.91 -19.30 -5.91
CA LEU A 471 25.00 -20.14 -6.39
C LEU A 471 24.81 -20.64 -7.83
N LYS A 472 23.57 -20.70 -8.36
CA LYS A 472 23.27 -21.20 -9.72
C LYS A 472 24.09 -20.52 -10.84
N GLY A 473 24.54 -19.28 -10.66
CA GLY A 473 25.41 -18.59 -11.62
C GLY A 473 26.86 -18.35 -11.16
N TYR A 474 27.26 -18.83 -9.99
CA TYR A 474 28.59 -18.57 -9.41
C TYR A 474 29.61 -19.67 -9.74
N LYS A 475 30.65 -19.35 -10.51
CA LYS A 475 31.60 -20.35 -11.05
C LYS A 475 32.76 -20.73 -10.12
N GLY A 476 32.97 -20.01 -9.01
CA GLY A 476 34.09 -20.22 -8.11
C GLY A 476 33.91 -21.41 -7.15
N GLU A 477 34.98 -21.80 -6.45
CA GLU A 477 34.91 -22.87 -5.46
C GLU A 477 34.18 -22.46 -4.18
N VAL A 478 33.17 -23.23 -3.79
CA VAL A 478 32.44 -23.02 -2.53
C VAL A 478 32.90 -24.05 -1.50
N GLU A 479 33.49 -23.56 -0.41
CA GLU A 479 33.85 -24.35 0.76
C GLU A 479 32.88 -24.06 1.92
N ILE A 480 32.47 -25.11 2.63
CA ILE A 480 31.67 -24.96 3.86
C ILE A 480 32.56 -25.31 5.06
N ARG A 481 32.66 -24.38 6.00
CA ARG A 481 33.30 -24.59 7.30
C ARG A 481 32.30 -24.52 8.43
N SER A 482 32.62 -25.16 9.54
CA SER A 482 31.81 -25.08 10.74
C SER A 482 32.72 -25.21 11.94
N LEU A 483 32.59 -24.25 12.85
CA LEU A 483 33.45 -24.12 14.03
C LEU A 483 32.91 -24.84 15.26
N THR A 484 31.71 -25.39 15.14
CA THR A 484 31.04 -26.18 16.18
C THR A 484 30.36 -27.38 15.53
N ASP A 485 30.31 -28.50 16.24
CA ASP A 485 29.69 -29.73 15.72
C ASP A 485 28.40 -30.08 16.47
N GLY A 486 27.49 -29.10 16.59
CA GLY A 486 26.17 -29.34 17.16
C GLY A 486 25.19 -30.00 16.16
N PRO A 487 24.05 -30.53 16.63
CA PRO A 487 23.04 -31.13 15.77
C PRO A 487 22.46 -30.18 14.71
N TYR A 488 22.38 -28.88 15.02
CA TYR A 488 21.93 -27.86 14.08
C TYR A 488 22.97 -27.66 12.96
N GLU A 489 24.23 -27.46 13.35
CA GLU A 489 25.35 -27.19 12.46
C GLU A 489 25.58 -28.36 11.51
N ARG A 490 25.54 -29.61 12.00
CA ARG A 490 25.63 -30.81 11.15
C ARG A 490 24.51 -30.87 10.10
N ARG A 491 23.26 -30.58 10.50
CA ARG A 491 22.11 -30.60 9.58
C ARG A 491 22.19 -29.50 8.53
N VAL A 492 22.54 -28.29 8.92
CA VAL A 492 22.70 -27.15 8.01
C VAL A 492 23.87 -27.39 7.05
N ARG A 493 25.02 -27.83 7.57
CA ARG A 493 26.20 -28.20 6.77
C ARG A 493 25.84 -29.27 5.72
N SER A 494 25.24 -30.37 6.14
CA SER A 494 24.80 -31.43 5.23
C SER A 494 23.80 -30.95 4.17
N ALA A 495 22.87 -30.05 4.53
CA ALA A 495 21.95 -29.46 3.57
C ALA A 495 22.65 -28.54 2.57
N LEU A 496 23.58 -27.69 3.03
CA LEU A 496 24.39 -26.82 2.17
C LEU A 496 25.30 -27.63 1.24
N GLU A 497 25.92 -28.70 1.73
CA GLU A 497 26.75 -29.60 0.90
C GLU A 497 25.92 -30.26 -0.21
N ARG A 498 24.68 -30.67 0.08
CA ARG A 498 23.75 -31.17 -0.95
C ARG A 498 23.43 -30.12 -1.99
N VAL A 499 23.17 -28.87 -1.58
CA VAL A 499 22.95 -27.75 -2.51
C VAL A 499 24.16 -27.53 -3.41
N ILE A 500 25.38 -27.53 -2.87
CA ILE A 500 26.61 -27.36 -3.66
C ILE A 500 26.84 -28.55 -4.62
N LYS A 501 26.58 -29.79 -4.17
CA LYS A 501 26.70 -30.98 -5.03
C LYS A 501 25.66 -30.98 -6.16
N GLY A 502 24.40 -30.65 -5.87
CA GLY A 502 23.35 -30.51 -6.88
C GLY A 502 23.63 -29.37 -7.86
N TYR A 503 24.17 -28.25 -7.36
CA TYR A 503 24.65 -27.13 -8.18
C TYR A 503 25.69 -27.58 -9.22
N ARG A 504 26.71 -28.34 -8.80
CA ARG A 504 27.75 -28.85 -9.72
C ARG A 504 27.22 -29.83 -10.77
N LYS A 505 26.02 -30.40 -10.58
CA LYS A 505 25.39 -31.36 -11.49
C LYS A 505 24.27 -30.78 -12.36
N GLY A 506 23.88 -29.51 -12.15
CA GLY A 506 22.80 -28.88 -12.93
C GLY A 506 21.38 -29.34 -12.56
N GLU A 507 21.19 -30.04 -11.44
CA GLU A 507 19.90 -30.60 -11.03
C GLU A 507 19.12 -29.64 -10.10
N GLU A 508 17.83 -29.41 -10.36
CA GLU A 508 16.92 -28.76 -9.41
C GLU A 508 16.44 -29.79 -8.37
N LEU A 509 16.98 -29.70 -7.15
CA LEU A 509 16.54 -30.53 -6.02
C LEU A 509 15.27 -29.94 -5.39
N GLY A 510 14.19 -30.73 -5.35
CA GLY A 510 12.88 -30.38 -4.79
C GLY A 510 12.78 -30.37 -3.26
#